data_AF-A0A3L7ZRL1-F1
#
_entry.id   AF-A0A3L7ZRL1-F1
#
_cell.length_a   1.000
_cell.length_b   1.000
_cell.length_c   1.000
_cell.angle_alpha   90.00
_cell.angle_beta   90.00
_cell.angle_gamma   90.00
#
_symmetry.space_group_name_H-M   'P 1'
#
loop_
_entity.id
_entity.type
_entity.pdbx_description
1 polymer ?
#
loop_
_entity_poly.entity_id
_entity_poly.type
_entity_poly.pdbx_seq_one_letter_code
_entity_poly.pdbx_strand_id
1 'polypeptide(L)'
;MARYIPLQDKLDEIEEQGKRLHRRLDYLKGERDFLVDMLITRPVKDMEAQRRLLREWDEEIDKLDQSIAYLHREYMKYKEIQNKQMCNNQKQTTKWKQQNKQSK
;
A
#
# COMPACT_ATOMS: atom_id res chain seq x y z
N MET A 1 -15.35 23.58 -10.40
CA MET A 1 -15.85 22.56 -9.46
C MET A 1 -14.78 21.49 -9.27
N ALA A 2 -13.86 21.72 -8.33
CA ALA A 2 -12.86 20.72 -7.95
C ALA A 2 -13.58 19.62 -7.14
N ARG A 3 -13.53 18.38 -7.62
CA ARG A 3 -14.20 17.23 -7.01
C ARG A 3 -13.59 16.97 -5.63
N TYR A 4 -14.32 17.32 -4.57
CA TYR A 4 -14.03 16.90 -3.21
C TYR A 4 -14.33 15.39 -3.13
N ILE A 5 -13.33 14.57 -3.46
CA ILE A 5 -13.35 13.16 -3.11
C ILE A 5 -13.09 13.15 -1.59
N PRO A 6 -14.01 12.63 -0.76
CA PRO A 6 -13.75 12.42 0.66
C PRO A 6 -12.39 11.77 0.81
N LEU A 7 -11.50 12.39 1.58
CA LEU A 7 -10.14 11.90 1.78
C LEU A 7 -10.12 10.41 2.21
N GLN A 8 -11.21 9.97 2.85
CA GLN A 8 -11.48 8.59 3.24
C GLN A 8 -11.60 7.63 2.05
N ASP A 9 -12.37 7.97 1.01
CA ASP A 9 -12.55 7.11 -0.18
C ASP A 9 -11.21 6.85 -0.88
N LYS A 10 -10.33 7.87 -0.92
CA LYS A 10 -8.96 7.69 -1.46
C LYS A 10 -8.09 6.78 -0.59
N LEU A 11 -8.24 6.86 0.73
CA LEU A 11 -7.50 5.99 1.65
C LEU A 11 -7.98 4.54 1.51
N ASP A 12 -9.28 4.35 1.38
CA ASP A 12 -9.90 3.03 1.19
C ASP A 12 -9.49 2.42 -0.17
N GLU A 13 -9.45 3.22 -1.24
CA GLU A 13 -8.91 2.80 -2.55
C GLU A 13 -7.43 2.37 -2.46
N ILE A 14 -6.58 3.13 -1.77
CA ILE A 14 -5.16 2.78 -1.57
C ILE A 14 -5.03 1.49 -0.76
N GLU A 15 -5.88 1.29 0.24
CA GLU A 15 -5.88 0.08 1.07
C GLU A 15 -6.30 -1.16 0.26
N GLU A 16 -7.35 -1.05 -0.56
CA GLU A 16 -7.77 -2.14 -1.46
C GLU A 16 -6.69 -2.48 -2.49
N GLN A 17 -6.06 -1.45 -3.08
CA GLN A 17 -4.94 -1.66 -4.00
C GLN A 17 -3.78 -2.37 -3.29
N GLY A 18 -3.41 -1.94 -2.08
CA GLY A 18 -2.37 -2.58 -1.27
C GLY A 18 -2.69 -4.06 -0.97
N LYS A 19 -3.93 -4.37 -0.57
CA LYS A 19 -4.37 -5.76 -0.33
C LYS A 19 -4.28 -6.62 -1.59
N ARG A 20 -4.65 -6.07 -2.75
CA ARG A 20 -4.59 -6.79 -4.03
C ARG A 20 -3.14 -7.09 -4.42
N LEU A 21 -2.24 -6.12 -4.24
CA LEU A 21 -0.81 -6.32 -4.51
C LEU A 21 -0.19 -7.33 -3.55
N HIS A 22 -0.54 -7.30 -2.27
CA HIS A 22 -0.09 -8.30 -1.30
C HIS A 22 -0.51 -9.72 -1.67
N ARG A 23 -1.79 -9.93 -2.02
CA ARG A 23 -2.26 -11.25 -2.48
C ARG A 23 -1.49 -11.74 -3.72
N ARG A 24 -1.19 -10.83 -4.65
CA ARG A 24 -0.42 -11.17 -5.85
C ARG A 24 1.03 -11.53 -5.51
N LEU A 25 1.63 -10.80 -4.58
CA LEU A 25 2.99 -11.05 -4.10
C LEU A 25 3.08 -12.38 -3.35
N ASP A 26 2.11 -12.71 -2.49
CA ASP A 26 2.06 -13.99 -1.80
C ASP A 26 1.93 -15.16 -2.78
N TYR A 27 1.08 -15.00 -3.81
CA TYR A 27 0.95 -15.99 -4.88
C TYR A 27 2.27 -16.20 -5.64
N LEU A 28 2.93 -15.12 -6.06
CA LEU A 28 4.20 -15.21 -6.79
C LEU A 28 5.33 -15.81 -5.95
N LYS A 29 5.40 -15.49 -4.65
CA LYS A 29 6.35 -16.13 -3.74
C LYS A 29 6.10 -17.63 -3.61
N GLY A 30 4.84 -18.04 -3.48
CA GLY A 30 4.47 -19.45 -3.42
C GLY A 30 4.81 -20.22 -4.70
N GLU A 31 4.51 -19.66 -5.88
CA GLU A 31 4.87 -20.24 -7.18
C GLU A 31 6.39 -20.34 -7.34
N ARG A 32 7.14 -19.29 -6.98
CA ARG A 32 8.60 -19.30 -7.01
C ARG A 32 9.16 -20.41 -6.12
N ASP A 33 8.68 -20.52 -4.88
CA ASP A 33 9.16 -21.53 -3.94
C ASP A 33 8.85 -22.95 -4.44
N PHE A 34 7.68 -23.16 -5.04
CA PHE A 34 7.34 -24.41 -5.71
C PHE A 34 8.27 -24.73 -6.89
N LEU A 35 8.56 -23.73 -7.73
CA LEU A 35 9.43 -23.91 -8.88
C LEU A 35 10.88 -24.19 -8.47
N VAL A 36 11.37 -23.56 -7.39
CA VAL A 36 12.67 -23.85 -6.78
C VAL A 36 12.71 -25.28 -6.24
N ASP A 37 11.68 -25.71 -5.51
CA ASP A 37 11.61 -27.07 -4.96
C ASP A 37 11.53 -28.14 -6.06
N MET A 38 10.76 -27.88 -7.13
CA MET A 38 10.70 -28.73 -8.32
C MET A 38 12.08 -28.85 -9.01
N LEU A 39 12.81 -27.74 -9.12
CA LEU A 39 14.15 -27.69 -9.71
C LEU A 39 15.20 -28.48 -8.92
N ILE A 40 15.04 -28.56 -7.60
CA ILE A 40 15.93 -29.33 -6.72
C ILE A 40 15.59 -30.83 -6.78
N THR A 41 14.30 -31.16 -6.85
CA THR A 41 13.81 -32.54 -6.74
C THR A 41 13.80 -33.31 -8.06
N ARG A 42 13.81 -32.63 -9.22
CA ARG A 42 13.76 -33.29 -10.53
C ARG A 42 14.69 -32.64 -11.57
N PRO A 43 15.39 -33.42 -12.39
CA PRO A 43 16.13 -32.88 -13.53
C PRO A 43 15.15 -32.38 -14.60
N VAL A 44 15.22 -31.09 -14.90
CA VAL A 44 14.42 -30.46 -15.96
C VAL A 44 15.27 -30.33 -17.22
N LYS A 45 14.67 -30.62 -18.38
CA LYS A 45 15.33 -30.63 -19.69
C LYS A 45 15.97 -29.28 -20.07
N ASP A 46 15.42 -28.17 -19.59
CA ASP A 46 15.91 -26.82 -19.85
C ASP A 46 16.04 -26.04 -18.54
N MET A 47 17.15 -26.30 -17.84
CA MET A 47 17.52 -25.62 -16.60
C MET A 47 17.76 -24.12 -16.81
N GLU A 48 18.16 -23.70 -18.01
CA GLU A 48 18.48 -22.30 -18.28
C GLU A 48 17.21 -21.47 -18.44
N ALA A 49 16.20 -22.00 -19.15
CA ALA A 49 14.88 -21.37 -19.24
C ALA A 49 14.22 -21.21 -17.86
N GLN A 50 14.32 -22.22 -16.99
CA GLN A 50 13.77 -22.14 -15.64
C GLN A 50 14.52 -21.16 -14.74
N ARG A 51 15.84 -21.05 -14.89
CA ARG A 51 16.63 -20.01 -14.20
C ARG A 51 16.29 -18.60 -14.68
N ARG A 52 15.99 -18.41 -15.97
CA ARG A 52 15.52 -17.10 -16.48
C ARG A 52 14.14 -16.76 -15.91
N LEU A 53 13.23 -17.72 -15.88
CA LEU A 53 11.90 -17.54 -15.30
C LEU A 53 11.96 -17.14 -13.81
N LEU A 54 12.83 -17.77 -13.02
CA LEU A 54 13.03 -17.38 -11.62
C LEU A 54 13.51 -15.93 -11.47
N ARG A 55 14.44 -15.48 -12.33
CA ARG A 55 14.91 -14.08 -12.32
C ARG A 55 13.80 -13.10 -12.67
N GLU A 56 12.98 -13.43 -13.68
CA GLU A 56 11.84 -12.60 -14.05
C GLU A 56 10.83 -12.48 -12.90
N TRP A 57 10.59 -13.57 -12.17
CA TRP A 57 9.70 -13.57 -11.01
C TRP A 57 10.29 -12.79 -9.84
N ASP A 58 11.58 -12.91 -9.55
CA ASP A 58 12.25 -12.09 -8.54
C ASP A 58 12.18 -10.60 -8.89
N GLU A 59 12.39 -10.24 -10.17
CA GLU A 59 12.22 -8.85 -10.63
C GLU A 59 10.77 -8.34 -10.51
N GLU A 60 9.77 -9.19 -10.76
CA GLU A 60 8.35 -8.84 -10.58
C GLU A 60 8.02 -8.65 -9.09
N ILE A 61 8.55 -9.52 -8.22
CA ILE A 61 8.41 -9.40 -6.76
C ILE A 61 9.03 -8.07 -6.28
N ASP A 62 10.24 -7.73 -6.73
CA ASP A 62 10.91 -6.47 -6.37
C ASP A 62 10.11 -5.24 -6.81
N LYS A 63 9.52 -5.26 -8.01
CA LYS A 63 8.65 -4.18 -8.50
C LYS A 63 7.37 -4.06 -7.69
N LEU A 64 6.78 -5.17 -7.28
CA LEU A 64 5.60 -5.20 -6.42
C LEU A 64 5.93 -4.66 -5.03
N ASP A 65 7.07 -5.05 -4.44
CA ASP A 65 7.53 -4.54 -3.15
C ASP A 65 7.77 -3.02 -3.20
N GLN A 66 8.40 -2.51 -4.26
CA GLN A 66 8.56 -1.07 -4.48
C GLN A 66 7.21 -0.35 -4.60
N SER A 67 6.25 -0.94 -5.30
CA SER A 67 4.90 -0.37 -5.47
C SER A 67 4.13 -0.35 -4.16
N ILE A 68 4.20 -1.40 -3.34
CA ILE A 68 3.61 -1.46 -2.01
C ILE A 68 4.25 -0.41 -1.10
N ALA A 69 5.58 -0.30 -1.12
CA ALA A 69 6.31 0.70 -0.33
C ALA A 69 5.92 2.14 -0.73
N TYR A 70 5.71 2.39 -2.03
CA TYR A 70 5.20 3.67 -2.52
C TYR A 70 3.78 3.96 -2.01
N LEU A 71 2.85 3.00 -2.14
CA LEU A 71 1.48 3.14 -1.65
C LEU A 71 1.44 3.39 -0.14
N HIS A 72 2.29 2.73 0.63
CA HIS A 72 2.38 2.93 2.08
C HIS A 72 2.85 4.36 2.43
N ARG A 73 3.81 4.91 1.68
CA ARG A 73 4.26 6.31 1.85
C ARG A 73 3.15 7.30 1.50
N GLU A 74 2.43 7.07 0.41
CA GLU A 74 1.29 7.93 0.04
C GLU A 74 0.17 7.86 1.08
N TYR A 75 -0.18 6.66 1.56
CA TYR A 75 -1.16 6.47 2.64
C TYR A 75 -0.78 7.29 3.89
N MET A 76 0.49 7.22 4.32
CA MET A 76 0.98 7.97 5.49
C MET A 76 0.85 9.48 5.31
N LYS A 77 1.17 10.01 4.12
CA LYS A 77 0.99 11.44 3.81
C LYS A 77 -0.48 11.86 3.91
N TYR A 78 -1.39 11.10 3.31
CA TYR A 78 -2.82 11.40 3.36
C TYR A 78 -3.38 11.33 4.78
N LYS A 79 -2.95 10.34 5.57
CA LYS A 79 -3.32 10.22 6.99
C LYS A 79 -2.80 11.39 7.83
N GLU A 80 -1.59 11.86 7.57
CA GLU A 80 -1.03 13.03 8.26
C GLU A 80 -1.82 14.31 7.94
N ILE A 81 -2.22 14.49 6.68
CA ILE A 81 -3.08 15.60 6.24
C ILE A 81 -4.45 15.52 6.95
N GLN A 82 -5.06 14.33 7.04
CA GLN A 82 -6.31 14.11 7.76
C GLN A 82 -6.20 14.53 9.23
N ASN A 83 -5.15 14.08 9.93
CA ASN A 83 -4.91 14.40 11.33
C ASN A 83 -4.72 15.90 11.58
N LYS A 84 -3.98 16.59 10.69
CA LYS A 84 -3.79 18.04 10.76
C LYS A 84 -5.12 18.80 10.58
N GLN A 85 -5.97 18.36 9.65
CA GLN A 85 -7.30 18.95 9.47
C GLN A 85 -8.20 18.77 10.71
N MET A 86 -8.21 17.57 11.31
CA MET A 86 -9.00 17.27 12.51
C MET A 86 -8.54 18.08 13.74
N CYS A 87 -7.23 18.21 13.94
CA CYS A 87 -6.66 18.98 15.05
C CYS A 87 -7.00 20.48 14.94
N ASN A 88 -6.94 21.05 13.73
CA ASN A 88 -7.27 22.46 13.51
C ASN A 88 -8.75 22.76 13.76
N ASN A 89 -9.65 21.87 13.35
CA ASN A 89 -11.09 22.03 13.61
C ASN A 89 -11.44 21.95 15.12
N GLN A 90 -10.75 21.10 15.89
CA GLN A 90 -10.90 21.04 17.36
C GLN A 90 -10.41 22.32 18.06
N LYS A 91 -9.30 22.90 17.60
CA LYS A 91 -8.76 24.16 18.14
C LYS A 91 -9.68 25.35 17.87
N GLN A 92 -10.31 25.39 16.69
CA GLN A 92 -11.30 26.43 16.39
C GLN A 92 -12.55 26.27 17.26
N THR A 93 -13.14 25.08 17.35
CA THR A 93 -14.35 24.85 18.16
C THR A 93 -14.16 25.14 19.65
N THR A 94 -12.99 24.84 20.22
CA THR A 94 -12.66 25.18 21.61
C THR A 94 -12.50 26.69 21.81
N LYS A 95 -11.84 27.39 20.87
CA LYS A 95 -11.71 28.86 20.90
C LYS A 95 -13.06 29.59 20.80
N TRP A 96 -13.95 29.14 19.91
CA TRP A 96 -15.32 29.68 19.80
C TRP A 96 -16.13 29.48 21.08
N LYS A 97 -16.03 28.30 21.71
CA LYS A 97 -16.72 28.01 23.00
C LYS A 97 -16.20 28.85 24.16
N GLN A 98 -14.92 29.20 24.18
CA GLN A 98 -14.33 30.06 25.20
C GLN A 98 -14.74 31.53 25.04
N GLN A 99 -14.72 32.07 23.81
CA GLN A 99 -15.18 33.45 23.55
C GLN A 99 -16.66 33.64 23.88
N ASN A 100 -17.51 32.66 23.59
CA ASN A 100 -18.95 32.75 23.88
C ASN A 100 -19.29 32.63 25.38
N LYS A 101 -18.33 32.19 26.21
CA LYS A 101 -18.45 32.14 27.68
C LYS A 101 -18.02 33.45 28.36
N GLN A 102 -17.22 34.28 27.70
CA GLN A 102 -16.72 35.56 28.24
C GLN A 102 -17.61 36.76 27.87
N SER A 103 -18.57 36.59 26.94
CA SER A 103 -19.55 37.63 26.55
C SER A 103 -20.89 37.54 27.29
N LYS A 104 -20.97 36.81 28.40
CA LYS A 104 -22.11 36.78 29.34
C LYS A 104 -21.65 37.26 30.70
#